data_AF-A8FST9-F1
#
_entry.id   AF-A8FST9-F1
#
_cell.length_a   1.000
_cell.length_b   1.000
_cell.length_c   1.000
_cell.angle_alpha   90.00
_cell.angle_beta   90.00
_cell.angle_gamma   90.00
#
_symmetry.space_group_name_H-M   'P 1'
#
loop_
_entity.id
_entity.type
_entity.pdbx_description
1 polymer ?
#
loop_
_entity_poly.entity_id
_entity_poly.type
_entity_poly.pdbx_seq_one_letter_code
_entity_poly.pdbx_strand_id
1 'polypeptide(L)'
;MRFVQLKPVKQQDLQMLHRMRERLNKQSTALINQVRGMLTEYGIAIAKSKAAFRTTFPDILADEDNELTVKGRFIFNELYEEFTDIEKRLKSCDDQVLEERKENQICQRLETVPGIGPVTSTAFYAAAGEGKDFTNGRHFSAWCGLVPKQHSSGGKDNLLGISKRGKVNDIFIQPLLGHNQPYPCRTMAFTDVTADE
;
A
#
# COMPACT_ATOMS: atom_id res chain seq x y z
N MET A 1 -22.28 -20.74 14.60
CA MET A 1 -21.78 -19.35 14.71
C MET A 1 -20.30 -19.45 15.06
N ARG A 2 -19.38 -19.01 14.18
CA ARG A 2 -17.93 -19.06 14.46
C ARG A 2 -17.52 -17.71 15.05
N PHE A 3 -17.09 -17.68 16.29
CA PHE A 3 -16.63 -16.47 16.95
C PHE A 3 -15.26 -16.06 16.39
N VAL A 4 -15.10 -14.77 16.08
CA VAL A 4 -13.81 -14.21 15.65
C VAL A 4 -12.94 -14.09 16.89
N GLN A 5 -11.74 -14.68 16.84
CA GLN A 5 -10.80 -14.58 17.95
C GLN A 5 -10.35 -13.12 18.12
N LEU A 6 -10.26 -12.69 19.38
CA LEU A 6 -9.72 -11.36 19.70
C LEU A 6 -8.25 -11.33 19.32
N LYS A 7 -7.86 -10.37 18.48
CA LYS A 7 -6.46 -10.18 18.11
C LYS A 7 -5.65 -9.79 19.36
N PRO A 8 -4.47 -10.39 19.58
CA PRO A 8 -3.58 -9.95 20.64
C PRO A 8 -3.20 -8.47 20.45
N VAL A 9 -2.96 -7.76 21.56
CA VAL A 9 -2.70 -6.31 21.57
C VAL A 9 -1.56 -5.94 20.62
N LYS A 10 -0.45 -6.68 20.65
CA LYS A 10 0.68 -6.49 19.73
C LYS A 10 0.29 -6.54 18.24
N GLN A 11 -0.61 -7.47 17.87
CA GLN A 11 -1.09 -7.58 16.50
C GLN A 11 -2.03 -6.41 16.13
N GLN A 12 -2.81 -5.90 17.09
CA GLN A 12 -3.62 -4.70 16.90
C GLN A 12 -2.74 -3.46 16.70
N ASP A 13 -1.67 -3.32 17.49
CA ASP A 13 -0.71 -2.22 17.39
C ASP A 13 -0.03 -2.20 16.02
N LEU A 14 0.44 -3.36 15.55
CA LEU A 14 0.99 -3.51 14.21
C LEU A 14 -0.04 -3.14 13.11
N GLN A 15 -1.31 -3.52 13.30
CA GLN A 15 -2.38 -3.12 12.38
C GLN A 15 -2.61 -1.61 12.39
N MET A 16 -2.50 -0.95 13.54
CA MET A 16 -2.60 0.51 13.67
C MET A 16 -1.44 1.23 12.97
N LEU A 17 -0.21 0.74 13.14
CA LEU A 17 0.98 1.24 12.45
C LEU A 17 0.79 1.21 10.92
N HIS A 18 0.32 0.09 10.39
CA HIS A 18 0.03 -0.06 8.97
C HIS A 18 -1.04 0.90 8.46
N ARG A 19 -2.11 1.14 9.24
CA ARG A 19 -3.16 2.12 8.88
C ARG A 19 -2.64 3.55 8.90
N MET A 20 -1.80 3.90 9.88
CA MET A 20 -1.16 5.21 9.94
C MET A 20 -0.30 5.44 8.69
N ARG A 21 0.52 4.45 8.31
CA ARG A 21 1.34 4.48 7.11
C ARG A 21 0.50 4.68 5.84
N GLU A 22 -0.59 3.92 5.70
CA GLU A 22 -1.52 4.05 4.56
C GLU A 22 -2.12 5.46 4.47
N ARG A 23 -2.55 6.01 5.62
CA ARG A 23 -3.07 7.38 5.70
C ARG A 23 -2.04 8.41 5.23
N LEU A 24 -0.80 8.32 5.72
CA LEU A 24 0.28 9.23 5.32
C LEU A 24 0.58 9.13 3.82
N ASN A 25 0.56 7.92 3.24
CA ASN A 25 0.80 7.74 1.82
C ASN A 25 -0.32 8.35 0.95
N LYS A 26 -1.59 8.22 1.39
CA LYS A 26 -2.73 8.89 0.75
C LYS A 26 -2.62 10.40 0.83
N GLN A 27 -2.24 10.94 1.99
CA GLN A 27 -2.00 12.37 2.19
C GLN A 27 -0.90 12.90 1.27
N SER A 28 0.25 12.22 1.21
CA SER A 28 1.36 12.54 0.32
C SER A 28 0.92 12.60 -1.15
N THR A 29 0.13 11.62 -1.59
CA THR A 29 -0.39 11.56 -2.97
C THR A 29 -1.38 12.69 -3.26
N ALA A 30 -2.28 12.98 -2.31
CA ALA A 30 -3.25 14.07 -2.43
C ALA A 30 -2.56 15.44 -2.53
N LEU A 31 -1.56 15.67 -1.68
CA LEU A 31 -0.76 16.90 -1.66
C LEU A 31 -0.01 17.10 -2.99
N ILE A 32 0.63 16.05 -3.52
CA ILE A 32 1.29 16.10 -4.83
C ILE A 32 0.29 16.47 -5.93
N ASN A 33 -0.89 15.84 -5.94
CA ASN A 33 -1.90 16.12 -6.96
C ASN A 33 -2.44 17.56 -6.85
N GLN A 34 -2.60 18.07 -5.63
CA GLN A 34 -2.99 19.46 -5.38
C GLN A 34 -1.93 20.44 -5.91
N VAL A 35 -0.67 20.27 -5.53
CA VAL A 35 0.44 21.12 -6.00
C VAL A 35 0.53 21.09 -7.52
N ARG A 36 0.40 19.92 -8.13
CA ARG A 36 0.44 19.78 -9.60
C ARG A 36 -0.73 20.48 -10.27
N GLY A 37 -1.93 20.42 -9.70
CA GLY A 37 -3.08 21.16 -10.18
C GLY A 37 -2.81 22.66 -10.19
N MET A 38 -2.32 23.20 -9.08
CA MET A 38 -2.00 24.62 -8.93
C MET A 38 -0.88 25.05 -9.90
N LEU A 39 0.20 24.29 -10.03
CA LEU A 39 1.29 24.61 -10.97
C LEU A 39 0.85 24.62 -12.44
N THR A 40 -0.16 23.82 -12.79
CA THR A 40 -0.70 23.80 -14.15
C THR A 40 -1.36 25.13 -14.51
N GLU A 41 -1.90 25.87 -13.53
CA GLU A 41 -2.46 27.23 -13.73
C GLU A 41 -1.36 28.24 -14.08
N TYR A 42 -0.11 28.00 -13.64
CA TYR A 42 1.07 28.79 -14.00
C TYR A 42 1.79 28.25 -15.26
N GLY A 43 1.19 27.30 -15.97
CA GLY A 43 1.80 26.68 -17.16
C GLY A 43 2.94 25.71 -16.88
N ILE A 44 3.21 25.37 -15.61
CA ILE A 44 4.31 24.50 -15.20
C ILE A 44 3.81 23.06 -15.03
N ALA A 45 4.30 22.15 -15.87
CA ALA A 45 3.90 20.74 -15.84
C ALA A 45 4.94 19.85 -15.13
N ILE A 46 4.51 19.11 -14.10
CA ILE A 46 5.32 18.08 -13.44
C ILE A 46 4.81 16.67 -13.79
N ALA A 47 5.74 15.74 -14.00
CA ALA A 47 5.44 14.33 -14.22
C ALA A 47 4.64 13.71 -13.05
N LYS A 48 3.88 12.64 -13.33
CA LYS A 48 2.95 12.03 -12.37
C LYS A 48 3.60 11.34 -11.17
N SER A 49 4.89 11.04 -11.23
CA SER A 49 5.54 10.22 -10.20
C SER A 49 5.95 11.06 -8.98
N LYS A 50 5.78 10.48 -7.78
CA LYS A 50 6.26 11.05 -6.52
C LYS A 50 7.77 11.29 -6.52
N ALA A 51 8.54 10.41 -7.16
CA ALA A 51 9.98 10.57 -7.33
C ALA A 51 10.30 11.81 -8.17
N ALA A 52 9.63 11.99 -9.31
CA ALA A 52 9.81 13.17 -10.15
C ALA A 52 9.38 14.46 -9.43
N PHE A 53 8.29 14.42 -8.65
CA PHE A 53 7.90 15.57 -7.83
C PHE A 53 9.02 15.96 -6.85
N ARG A 54 9.59 14.98 -6.14
CA ARG A 54 10.66 15.21 -5.17
C ARG A 54 11.93 15.80 -5.77
N THR A 55 12.25 15.45 -7.02
CA THR A 55 13.44 15.97 -7.71
C THR A 55 13.20 17.31 -8.36
N THR A 56 12.08 17.46 -9.09
CA THR A 56 11.86 18.60 -9.99
C THR A 56 11.22 19.79 -9.30
N PHE A 57 10.43 19.58 -8.24
CA PHE A 57 9.73 20.67 -7.57
C PHE A 57 10.66 21.68 -6.86
N PRO A 58 11.75 21.26 -6.18
CA PRO A 58 12.75 22.19 -5.66
C PRO A 58 13.40 23.05 -6.74
N ASP A 59 13.70 22.45 -7.90
CA ASP A 59 14.31 23.17 -9.03
C ASP A 59 13.35 24.24 -9.57
N ILE A 60 12.04 23.94 -9.66
CA ILE A 60 11.00 24.90 -10.05
C ILE A 60 10.90 26.06 -9.06
N LEU A 61 11.02 25.78 -7.75
CA LEU A 61 10.97 26.83 -6.74
C LEU A 61 12.20 27.75 -6.78
N ALA A 62 13.36 27.21 -7.15
CA ALA A 62 14.63 27.93 -7.27
C ALA A 62 14.77 28.71 -8.58
N ASP A 63 14.01 28.34 -9.61
CA ASP A 63 14.00 29.03 -10.89
C ASP A 63 13.34 30.41 -10.75
N GLU A 64 14.16 31.47 -10.89
CA GLU A 64 13.72 32.86 -10.82
C GLU A 64 12.98 33.33 -12.09
N ASP A 65 13.23 32.68 -13.24
CA ASP A 65 12.74 33.07 -14.56
C ASP A 65 11.29 32.63 -14.83
N ASN A 66 10.70 31.82 -13.94
CA ASN A 66 9.31 31.38 -14.08
C ASN A 66 8.28 32.42 -13.62
N GLU A 67 7.03 32.22 -14.06
CA GLU A 67 5.91 33.14 -13.79
C GLU A 67 5.37 33.07 -12.35
N LEU A 68 6.06 32.38 -11.42
CA LEU A 68 5.61 32.29 -10.04
C LEU A 68 5.78 33.64 -9.34
N THR A 69 4.68 34.21 -8.87
CA THR A 69 4.73 35.40 -8.02
C THR A 69 5.43 35.09 -6.69
N VAL A 70 5.93 36.13 -6.01
CA VAL A 70 6.53 36.00 -4.66
C VAL A 70 5.57 35.29 -3.68
N LYS A 71 4.28 35.62 -3.75
CA LYS A 71 3.24 34.97 -2.92
C LYS A 71 3.06 33.50 -3.30
N GLY A 72 3.06 33.18 -4.60
CA GLY A 72 2.98 31.80 -5.09
C GLY A 72 4.14 30.95 -4.59
N ARG A 73 5.38 31.45 -4.72
CA ARG A 73 6.59 30.78 -4.21
C ARG A 73 6.51 30.49 -2.71
N PHE A 74 6.03 31.45 -1.91
CA PHE A 74 5.81 31.25 -0.48
C PHE A 74 4.82 30.10 -0.20
N ILE A 75 3.64 30.11 -0.84
CA ILE A 75 2.62 29.07 -0.66
C ILE A 75 3.14 27.69 -1.09
N PHE A 76 3.82 27.62 -2.23
CA PHE A 76 4.38 26.36 -2.72
C PHE A 76 5.51 25.83 -1.82
N ASN A 77 6.29 26.71 -1.19
CA ASN A 77 7.29 26.30 -0.22
C ASN A 77 6.65 25.72 1.04
N GLU A 78 5.59 26.33 1.58
CA GLU A 78 4.83 25.78 2.72
C GLU A 78 4.28 24.36 2.40
N LEU A 79 3.71 24.19 1.20
CA LEU A 79 3.23 22.87 0.74
C LEU A 79 4.39 21.88 0.55
N TYR A 80 5.57 22.35 0.16
CA TYR A 80 6.75 21.51 0.06
C TYR A 80 7.21 21.03 1.44
N GLU A 81 7.25 21.93 2.42
CA GLU A 81 7.63 21.61 3.79
C GLU A 81 6.68 20.58 4.38
N GLU A 82 5.36 20.75 4.20
CA GLU A 82 4.35 19.75 4.58
C GLU A 82 4.63 18.38 3.93
N PHE A 83 4.93 18.37 2.63
CA PHE A 83 5.31 17.14 1.92
C PHE A 83 6.53 16.47 2.55
N THR A 84 7.59 17.23 2.85
CA THR A 84 8.81 16.68 3.45
C THR A 84 8.56 16.11 4.85
N ASP A 85 7.67 16.71 5.62
CA ASP A 85 7.32 16.21 6.95
C ASP A 85 6.48 14.94 6.90
N ILE A 86 5.56 14.84 5.94
CA ILE A 86 4.84 13.58 5.65
C ILE A 86 5.85 12.48 5.27
N GLU A 87 6.84 12.78 4.42
CA GLU A 87 7.88 11.83 4.03
C GLU A 87 8.71 11.34 5.22
N LYS A 88 9.12 12.25 6.13
CA LYS A 88 9.85 11.87 7.35
C LYS A 88 9.03 10.93 8.22
N ARG A 89 7.74 11.24 8.42
CA ARG A 89 6.83 10.39 9.20
C ARG A 89 6.61 9.03 8.54
N LEU A 90 6.47 9.00 7.21
CA LEU A 90 6.32 7.76 6.46
C LEU A 90 7.56 6.87 6.62
N LYS A 91 8.76 7.46 6.52
CA LYS A 91 10.03 6.75 6.76
C LYS A 91 10.11 6.19 8.18
N SER A 92 9.71 6.96 9.19
CA SER A 92 9.66 6.47 10.57
C SER A 92 8.71 5.27 10.73
N CYS A 93 7.56 5.28 10.05
CA CYS A 93 6.68 4.11 10.02
C CYS A 93 7.32 2.91 9.30
N ASP A 94 8.04 3.13 8.20
CA ASP A 94 8.76 2.07 7.48
C ASP A 94 9.83 1.43 8.37
N ASP A 95 10.59 2.24 9.10
CA ASP A 95 11.64 1.76 10.03
C ASP A 95 11.02 0.91 11.16
N GLN A 96 9.90 1.35 11.76
CA GLN A 96 9.17 0.57 12.77
C GLN A 96 8.64 -0.76 12.21
N VAL A 97 8.13 -0.77 10.97
CA VAL A 97 7.69 -2.02 10.32
C VAL A 97 8.86 -2.99 10.15
N LEU A 98 10.05 -2.50 9.82
CA LEU A 98 11.25 -3.33 9.71
C LEU A 98 11.72 -3.89 11.06
N GLU A 99 11.53 -3.15 12.16
CA GLU A 99 11.82 -3.62 13.51
C GLU A 99 10.85 -4.74 13.92
N GLU A 100 9.55 -4.53 13.77
CA GLU A 100 8.51 -5.54 14.04
C GLU A 100 8.71 -6.83 13.24
N ARG A 101 9.18 -6.70 12.00
CA ARG A 101 9.55 -7.84 11.15
C ARG A 101 10.69 -8.67 11.73
N LYS A 102 11.68 -8.06 12.40
CA LYS A 102 12.82 -8.79 12.99
C LYS A 102 12.39 -9.66 14.17
N GLU A 103 11.41 -9.22 14.93
CA GLU A 103 10.93 -9.94 16.11
C GLU A 103 10.01 -11.13 15.75
N ASN A 104 9.48 -11.17 14.53
CA ASN A 104 8.45 -12.13 14.15
C ASN A 104 8.91 -13.14 13.08
N GLN A 105 9.07 -14.40 13.50
CA GLN A 105 9.46 -15.50 12.61
C GLN A 105 8.43 -15.79 11.51
N ILE A 106 7.13 -15.54 11.75
CA ILE A 106 6.08 -15.76 10.74
C ILE A 106 6.25 -14.77 9.59
N CYS A 107 6.56 -13.50 9.88
CA CYS A 107 6.85 -12.49 8.85
C CYS A 107 8.06 -12.89 8.01
N GLN A 108 9.12 -13.41 8.63
CA GLN A 108 10.31 -13.87 7.93
C GLN A 108 10.04 -15.08 7.03
N ARG A 109 9.21 -16.02 7.48
CA ARG A 109 8.74 -17.15 6.65
C ARG A 109 7.89 -16.67 5.47
N LEU A 110 7.01 -15.68 5.68
CA LEU A 110 6.21 -15.12 4.59
C LEU A 110 7.07 -14.46 3.50
N GLU A 111 8.18 -13.83 3.87
CA GLU A 111 9.11 -13.22 2.92
C GLU A 111 9.89 -14.22 2.05
N THR A 112 9.92 -15.51 2.40
CA THR A 112 10.53 -16.52 1.51
C THR A 112 9.70 -16.72 0.25
N VAL A 113 8.43 -16.28 0.25
CA VAL A 113 7.56 -16.35 -0.92
C VAL A 113 7.93 -15.22 -1.90
N PRO A 114 8.19 -15.52 -3.17
CA PRO A 114 8.52 -14.52 -4.18
C PRO A 114 7.46 -13.41 -4.27
N GLY A 115 7.90 -12.16 -4.17
CA GLY A 115 7.03 -10.98 -4.26
C GLY A 115 6.41 -10.52 -2.93
N ILE A 116 6.68 -11.21 -1.81
CA ILE A 116 6.31 -10.74 -0.47
C ILE A 116 7.50 -10.02 0.16
N GLY A 117 7.36 -8.70 0.36
CA GLY A 117 8.34 -7.88 1.08
C GLY A 117 7.96 -7.67 2.54
N PRO A 118 8.83 -7.00 3.33
CA PRO A 118 8.65 -6.81 4.77
C PRO A 118 7.35 -6.07 5.14
N VAL A 119 6.98 -5.04 4.38
CA VAL A 119 5.71 -4.32 4.62
C VAL A 119 4.50 -5.22 4.38
N THR A 120 4.59 -6.11 3.40
CA THR A 120 3.50 -7.01 3.01
C THR A 120 3.40 -8.18 3.98
N SER A 121 4.54 -8.75 4.43
CA SER A 121 4.57 -9.85 5.39
C SER A 121 4.01 -9.45 6.75
N THR A 122 4.44 -8.30 7.30
CA THR A 122 3.91 -7.77 8.57
C THR A 122 2.44 -7.39 8.45
N ALA A 123 2.02 -6.87 7.29
CA ALA A 123 0.61 -6.56 7.04
C ALA A 123 -0.27 -7.82 7.01
N PHE A 124 0.21 -8.90 6.38
CA PHE A 124 -0.46 -10.19 6.39
C PHE A 124 -0.60 -10.71 7.81
N TYR A 125 0.49 -10.70 8.59
CA TYR A 125 0.47 -11.11 9.98
C TYR A 125 -0.49 -10.23 10.82
N ALA A 126 -0.44 -8.91 10.66
CA ALA A 126 -1.35 -7.98 11.35
C ALA A 126 -2.84 -8.26 11.01
N ALA A 127 -3.12 -8.66 9.77
CA ALA A 127 -4.48 -8.88 9.31
C ALA A 127 -5.02 -10.28 9.66
N ALA A 128 -4.23 -11.33 9.47
CA ALA A 128 -4.61 -12.75 9.54
C ALA A 128 -4.00 -13.53 10.73
N GLY A 129 -3.02 -12.96 11.42
CA GLY A 129 -2.30 -13.63 12.51
C GLY A 129 -1.54 -14.87 12.00
N GLU A 130 -1.66 -15.96 12.74
CA GLU A 130 -1.08 -17.27 12.39
C GLU A 130 -1.88 -18.02 11.30
N GLY A 131 -2.99 -17.46 10.81
CA GLY A 131 -3.79 -18.10 9.77
C GLY A 131 -4.63 -19.31 10.22
N LYS A 132 -4.60 -19.67 11.51
CA LYS A 132 -5.42 -20.74 12.12
C LYS A 132 -6.94 -20.53 11.98
N ASP A 133 -7.35 -19.31 11.64
CA ASP A 133 -8.74 -19.00 11.32
C ASP A 133 -9.21 -19.55 9.95
N PHE A 134 -8.30 -19.97 9.07
CA PHE A 134 -8.65 -20.47 7.75
C PHE A 134 -8.56 -22.00 7.68
N THR A 135 -9.61 -22.62 7.15
CA THR A 135 -9.67 -24.09 6.99
C THR A 135 -8.73 -24.60 5.90
N ASN A 136 -8.46 -23.77 4.87
CA ASN A 136 -7.51 -24.09 3.81
C ASN A 136 -7.02 -22.80 3.10
N GLY A 137 -5.97 -22.95 2.28
CA GLY A 137 -5.42 -21.86 1.48
C GLY A 137 -6.40 -21.24 0.48
N ARG A 138 -7.45 -21.95 0.04
CA ARG A 138 -8.49 -21.40 -0.85
C ARG A 138 -9.38 -20.38 -0.12
N HIS A 139 -9.77 -20.66 1.12
CA HIS A 139 -10.51 -19.72 1.96
C HIS A 139 -9.66 -18.49 2.31
N PHE A 140 -8.36 -18.70 2.59
CA PHE A 140 -7.41 -17.60 2.75
C PHE A 140 -7.30 -16.75 1.49
N SER A 141 -7.12 -17.37 0.32
CA SER A 141 -7.03 -16.68 -0.96
C SER A 141 -8.31 -15.89 -1.28
N ALA A 142 -9.48 -16.44 -0.96
CA ALA A 142 -10.76 -15.74 -1.10
C ALA A 142 -10.84 -14.51 -0.19
N TRP A 143 -10.40 -14.63 1.06
CA TRP A 143 -10.36 -13.54 2.04
C TRP A 143 -9.37 -12.43 1.64
N CYS A 144 -8.22 -12.81 1.07
CA CYS A 144 -7.27 -11.89 0.47
C CYS A 144 -7.78 -11.20 -0.79
N GLY A 145 -8.82 -11.76 -1.45
CA GLY A 145 -9.33 -11.27 -2.74
C GLY A 145 -8.52 -11.75 -3.94
N LEU A 146 -7.78 -12.85 -3.80
CA LEU A 146 -6.98 -13.44 -4.88
C LEU A 146 -7.79 -14.42 -5.75
N VAL A 147 -9.09 -14.56 -5.47
CA VAL A 147 -10.01 -15.45 -6.20
C VAL A 147 -10.75 -14.65 -7.29
N PRO A 148 -11.02 -15.26 -8.47
CA PRO A 148 -11.82 -14.64 -9.52
C PRO A 148 -13.20 -14.22 -9.02
N LYS A 149 -13.68 -13.07 -9.49
CA LYS A 149 -15.04 -12.62 -9.20
C LYS A 149 -16.03 -13.50 -9.96
N GLN A 150 -16.94 -14.17 -9.26
CA GLN A 150 -18.02 -14.94 -9.89
C GLN A 150 -19.25 -14.06 -10.09
N HIS A 151 -19.81 -14.08 -11.30
CA HIS A 151 -21.11 -13.48 -11.61
C HIS A 151 -22.00 -14.53 -12.25
N SER A 152 -22.94 -15.06 -11.47
CA SER A 152 -23.85 -16.12 -11.91
C SER A 152 -25.26 -15.57 -12.03
N SER A 153 -25.89 -15.74 -13.19
CA SER A 153 -27.29 -15.40 -13.43
C SER A 153 -27.92 -16.46 -14.33
N GLY A 154 -29.10 -16.97 -13.94
CA GLY A 154 -29.87 -17.92 -14.76
C GLY A 154 -29.15 -19.26 -15.03
N GLY A 155 -28.42 -19.79 -14.06
CA GLY A 155 -27.73 -21.10 -14.18
C GLY A 155 -26.45 -21.10 -15.02
N LYS A 156 -25.97 -19.93 -15.50
CA LYS A 156 -24.68 -19.78 -16.16
C LYS A 156 -23.69 -19.11 -15.22
N ASP A 157 -22.58 -19.79 -14.94
CA ASP A 157 -21.48 -19.29 -14.13
C ASP A 157 -20.45 -18.57 -15.01
N ASN A 158 -20.33 -17.26 -14.86
CA ASN A 158 -19.26 -16.48 -15.50
C ASN A 158 -18.20 -16.08 -14.48
N LEU A 159 -16.96 -16.52 -14.70
CA LEU A 159 -15.80 -16.08 -13.93
C LEU A 159 -15.22 -14.80 -14.58
N LEU A 160 -15.13 -13.73 -13.81
CA LEU A 160 -14.53 -12.44 -14.17
C LEU A 160 -13.09 -12.35 -13.64
N GLY A 161 -12.44 -11.21 -13.83
CA GLY A 161 -11.10 -10.94 -13.29
C GLY A 161 -10.98 -11.06 -11.76
N ILE A 162 -9.74 -10.98 -11.26
CA ILE A 162 -9.42 -11.11 -9.82
C ILE A 162 -10.24 -10.11 -9.00
N SER A 163 -10.84 -10.59 -7.90
CA SER A 163 -11.67 -9.79 -7.02
C SER A 163 -10.85 -8.80 -6.17
N LYS A 164 -10.81 -7.52 -6.56
CA LYS A 164 -10.15 -6.46 -5.76
C LYS A 164 -10.83 -6.12 -4.42
N ARG A 165 -11.72 -6.97 -3.90
CA ARG A 165 -12.59 -6.72 -2.73
C ARG A 165 -12.12 -7.40 -1.44
N GLY A 166 -10.93 -8.00 -1.43
CA GLY A 166 -10.39 -8.67 -0.24
C GLY A 166 -9.82 -7.68 0.77
N LYS A 167 -9.83 -8.04 2.06
CA LYS A 167 -9.31 -7.18 3.14
C LYS A 167 -7.83 -6.82 2.95
N VAL A 168 -7.05 -7.72 2.34
CA VAL A 168 -5.64 -7.47 2.04
C VAL A 168 -5.48 -6.62 0.76
N ASN A 169 -6.39 -6.76 -0.20
CA ASN A 169 -6.41 -5.97 -1.42
C ASN A 169 -6.71 -4.48 -1.15
N ASP A 170 -7.69 -4.17 -0.30
CA ASP A 170 -8.05 -2.79 0.06
C ASP A 170 -6.98 -2.07 0.87
N ILE A 171 -6.20 -2.80 1.68
CA ILE A 171 -5.29 -2.19 2.65
C ILE A 171 -3.83 -2.24 2.17
N PHE A 172 -3.40 -3.22 1.35
CA PHE A 172 -1.96 -3.47 1.11
C PHE A 172 -1.51 -3.87 -0.30
N ILE A 173 -2.34 -4.48 -1.15
CA ILE A 173 -1.91 -5.01 -2.47
C ILE A 173 -2.20 -4.03 -3.62
N GLN A 174 -3.22 -3.17 -3.51
CA GLN A 174 -3.57 -2.21 -4.58
C GLN A 174 -2.43 -1.24 -4.98
N PRO A 175 -1.56 -0.75 -4.07
CA PRO A 175 -0.40 0.06 -4.44
C PRO A 175 0.64 -0.69 -5.29
N LEU A 176 0.81 -2.00 -5.08
CA LEU A 176 1.76 -2.83 -5.84
C LEU A 176 1.24 -3.17 -7.24
N LEU A 177 -0.08 -3.32 -7.39
CA LEU A 177 -0.74 -3.55 -8.69
C LEU A 177 -1.01 -2.25 -9.49
N GLY A 178 -0.61 -1.09 -8.96
CA GLY A 178 -0.73 0.22 -9.62
C GLY A 178 0.33 0.48 -10.70
N HIS A 179 1.38 -0.34 -10.77
CA HIS A 179 2.30 -0.35 -11.90
C HIS A 179 1.78 -1.31 -12.97
N ASN A 180 1.50 -0.75 -14.13
CA ASN A 180 1.10 -1.43 -15.37
C ASN A 180 2.28 -2.27 -15.92
N GLN A 181 2.73 -3.26 -15.16
CA GLN A 181 3.70 -4.27 -15.59
C GLN A 181 2.96 -5.59 -15.79
N PRO A 182 2.95 -6.16 -17.00
CA PRO A 182 2.32 -7.44 -17.25
C PRO A 182 3.24 -8.55 -16.68
N TYR A 183 3.11 -8.85 -15.39
CA TYR A 183 3.74 -10.04 -14.84
C TYR A 183 2.80 -11.24 -14.93
N PRO A 184 3.16 -12.29 -15.68
CA PRO A 184 2.37 -13.51 -15.79
C PRO A 184 2.73 -14.46 -14.64
N CYS A 185 2.50 -14.05 -13.39
CA CYS A 185 2.73 -14.95 -12.26
C CYS A 185 1.41 -15.58 -11.82
N ARG A 186 1.20 -16.77 -12.38
CA ARG A 186 0.18 -17.75 -12.02
C ARG A 186 0.05 -17.92 -10.50
N THR A 187 -1.18 -18.23 -10.12
CA THR A 187 -1.75 -18.62 -8.82
C THR A 187 -1.06 -19.80 -8.09
N MET A 188 0.26 -19.95 -8.13
CA MET A 188 0.97 -21.03 -7.44
C MET A 188 2.08 -20.44 -6.58
N ALA A 189 1.79 -20.24 -5.27
CA ALA A 189 2.75 -20.27 -4.15
C ALA A 189 2.14 -19.67 -2.85
N PHE A 190 0.85 -19.90 -2.57
CA PHE A 190 0.27 -19.53 -1.26
C PHE A 190 -0.29 -20.75 -0.50
N THR A 191 -0.17 -21.96 -1.06
CA THR A 191 -0.64 -23.20 -0.42
C THR A 191 0.38 -23.84 0.51
N ASP A 192 1.66 -23.48 0.41
CA ASP A 192 2.74 -24.27 1.02
C ASP A 192 3.19 -23.74 2.39
N VAL A 193 2.55 -22.68 2.91
CA VAL A 193 2.91 -22.10 4.22
C VAL A 193 1.97 -22.59 5.34
N THR A 194 0.93 -23.37 5.02
CA THR A 194 -0.04 -23.88 6.02
C THR A 194 -0.07 -25.41 6.14
N ALA A 195 0.95 -26.12 5.64
CA ALA A 195 0.92 -27.58 5.51
C ALA A 195 1.97 -28.35 6.33
N ASP A 196 2.79 -27.68 7.15
CA ASP A 196 3.69 -28.35 8.10
C ASP A 196 3.26 -28.04 9.54
N GLU A 197 2.20 -28.71 9.98
CA GLU A 197 1.97 -29.34 11.30
C GLU A 197 0.57 -29.97 11.36
#